data_AF-A0A1I3CJD1-F1
#
_entry.id   AF-A0A1I3CJD1-F1
#
_cell.length_a   1.000
_cell.length_b   1.000
_cell.length_c   1.000
_cell.angle_alpha   90.00
_cell.angle_beta   90.00
_cell.angle_gamma   90.00
#
_symmetry.space_group_name_H-M   'P 1'
#
loop_
_entity.id
_entity.type
_entity.pdbx_description
1 polymer ?
#
loop_
_entity_poly.entity_id
_entity_poly.type
_entity_poly.pdbx_seq_one_letter_code
_entity_poly.pdbx_strand_id
1 'polypeptide(L)'
;MFNLIHRLLKLKIGQLSAAPPDTSCDRLFQCIRSIREGSDRITTWCLSIAGGTLLTILSNEFLQMDSQKVKYIYLLFIPGWLFMAFSLYNGRMIVGRSIASDLHREDRQTLRLIFEQCNRNYSGQLLHFNISLVIFGIWLVLYLVWWILGEKIECLF
;
A
#
# COMPACT_ATOMS: atom_id res chain seq x y z
N MET A 1 -17.48 57.72 19.91
CA MET A 1 -17.99 56.75 18.91
C MET A 1 -17.05 56.56 17.71
N PHE A 2 -16.39 57.61 17.21
CA PHE A 2 -15.46 57.55 16.06
C PHE A 2 -14.21 56.65 16.27
N ASN A 3 -13.64 56.63 17.47
CA ASN A 3 -12.48 55.78 17.81
C ASN A 3 -12.77 54.27 17.81
N LEU A 4 -14.03 53.86 18.00
CA LEU A 4 -14.42 52.46 17.99
C LEU A 4 -14.46 51.91 16.56
N ILE A 5 -14.97 52.72 15.63
CA ILE A 5 -15.08 52.38 14.20
C ILE A 5 -13.69 52.26 13.58
N HIS A 6 -12.76 53.16 13.92
CA HIS A 6 -11.38 53.08 13.42
C HIS A 6 -10.64 51.83 13.94
N ARG A 7 -10.86 51.43 15.21
CA ARG A 7 -10.30 50.18 15.74
C ARG A 7 -10.89 48.93 15.08
N LEU A 8 -12.20 48.94 14.82
CA LEU A 8 -12.87 47.84 14.11
C LEU A 8 -12.43 47.74 12.65
N LEU A 9 -12.20 48.88 11.97
CA LEU A 9 -11.65 48.90 10.61
C LEU A 9 -10.22 48.36 10.59
N LYS A 10 -9.37 48.77 11.55
CA LYS A 10 -7.97 48.33 11.65
C LYS A 10 -7.86 46.83 11.97
N LEU A 11 -8.78 46.29 12.78
CA LEU A 11 -8.91 44.85 13.03
C LEU A 11 -9.35 44.08 11.77
N LYS A 12 -10.33 44.60 11.03
CA LYS A 12 -10.84 43.95 9.81
C LYS A 12 -9.82 43.99 8.66
N ILE A 13 -9.04 45.07 8.55
CA ILE A 13 -7.96 45.21 7.56
C ILE A 13 -6.74 44.36 7.95
N GLY A 14 -6.41 44.25 9.25
CA GLY A 14 -5.38 43.32 9.74
C GLY A 14 -5.74 41.84 9.55
N GLN A 15 -7.02 41.50 9.56
CA GLN A 15 -7.52 40.15 9.28
C GLN A 15 -7.68 39.86 7.77
N LEU A 16 -7.88 40.88 6.93
CA LEU A 16 -7.93 40.70 5.47
C LEU A 16 -6.54 40.63 4.80
N SER A 17 -5.49 41.13 5.47
CA SER A 17 -4.12 41.12 4.94
C SER A 17 -3.29 39.88 5.35
N ALA A 18 -3.87 38.96 6.12
CA ALA A 18 -3.23 37.69 6.45
C ALA A 18 -3.88 36.59 5.62
N ALA A 19 -3.46 36.45 4.35
CA ALA A 19 -3.55 35.12 3.75
C ALA A 19 -2.81 34.17 4.71
N PRO A 20 -3.46 33.10 5.22
CA PRO A 20 -2.80 32.19 6.14
C PRO A 20 -1.54 31.63 5.48
N PRO A 21 -0.47 31.34 6.25
CA PRO A 21 0.74 30.72 5.73
C PRO A 21 0.37 29.56 4.79
N ASP A 22 1.07 29.48 3.66
CA ASP A 22 0.77 28.68 2.47
C ASP A 22 -0.03 27.39 2.74
N THR A 23 -1.35 27.52 2.72
CA THR A 23 -2.29 26.41 2.97
C THR A 23 -2.27 25.38 1.83
N SER A 24 -1.57 25.64 0.73
CA SER A 24 -1.48 24.73 -0.42
C SER A 24 -0.33 23.75 -0.23
N CYS A 25 0.83 24.22 0.23
CA CYS A 25 1.96 23.37 0.59
C CYS A 25 1.62 22.44 1.74
N ASP A 26 0.97 22.95 2.80
CA ASP A 26 0.53 22.11 3.91
C ASP A 26 -0.45 21.02 3.46
N ARG A 27 -1.36 21.34 2.53
CA ARG A 27 -2.28 20.34 1.95
C ARG A 27 -1.55 19.26 1.16
N LEU A 28 -0.62 19.65 0.27
CA LEU A 28 0.18 18.70 -0.51
C LEU A 28 1.00 17.78 0.41
N PHE A 29 1.61 18.36 1.43
CA PHE A 29 2.38 17.63 2.43
C PHE A 29 1.53 16.62 3.21
N GLN A 30 0.32 17.02 3.65
CA GLN A 30 -0.63 16.11 4.27
C GLN A 30 -1.05 14.97 3.33
N CYS A 31 -1.28 15.26 2.05
CA CYS A 31 -1.58 14.22 1.05
C CYS A 31 -0.42 13.23 0.88
N ILE A 32 0.83 13.71 0.81
CA ILE A 32 2.01 12.84 0.73
C ILE A 32 2.10 11.92 1.96
N ARG A 33 1.87 12.45 3.17
CA ARG A 33 1.83 11.65 4.39
C ARG A 33 0.72 10.61 4.38
N SER A 34 -0.48 10.98 3.94
CA SER A 34 -1.60 10.04 3.82
C SER A 34 -1.30 8.89 2.84
N ILE A 35 -0.65 9.20 1.70
CA ILE A 35 -0.18 8.19 0.74
C ILE A 35 0.83 7.25 1.41
N ARG A 36 1.79 7.80 2.16
CA ARG A 36 2.78 6.99 2.89
C ARG A 36 2.10 6.07 3.91
N GLU A 37 1.20 6.58 4.73
CA GLU A 37 0.47 5.77 5.71
C GLU A 37 -0.32 4.63 5.06
N GLY A 38 -0.97 4.92 3.92
CA GLY A 38 -1.63 3.88 3.11
C GLY A 38 -0.65 2.85 2.55
N SER A 39 0.52 3.30 2.11
CA SER A 39 1.60 2.44 1.60
C SER A 39 2.19 1.53 2.68
N ASP A 40 2.35 2.04 3.90
CA ASP A 40 2.85 1.30 5.05
C ASP A 40 1.88 0.16 5.42
N ARG A 41 0.56 0.41 5.39
CA ARG A 41 -0.46 -0.63 5.59
C ARG A 41 -0.36 -1.76 4.56
N ILE A 42 -0.23 -1.41 3.28
CA ILE A 42 -0.05 -2.41 2.20
C ILE A 42 1.23 -3.21 2.42
N THR A 43 2.31 -2.54 2.84
CA THR A 43 3.59 -3.20 3.16
C THR A 43 3.42 -4.20 4.30
N THR A 44 2.73 -3.84 5.38
CA THR A 44 2.41 -4.77 6.47
C THR A 44 1.62 -5.97 5.97
N TRP A 45 0.58 -5.76 5.15
CA TRP A 45 -0.22 -6.86 4.60
C TRP A 45 0.59 -7.77 3.68
N CYS A 46 1.45 -7.21 2.82
CA CYS A 46 2.39 -7.98 2.01
C CYS A 46 3.25 -8.89 2.89
N LEU A 47 3.85 -8.36 3.97
CA LEU A 47 4.70 -9.15 4.86
C LEU A 47 3.91 -10.25 5.60
N SER A 48 2.67 -9.97 6.03
CA SER A 48 1.81 -10.97 6.65
C SER A 48 1.46 -12.10 5.67
N ILE A 49 1.11 -11.77 4.44
CA ILE A 49 0.81 -12.77 3.39
C ILE A 49 2.08 -13.57 3.08
N ALA A 50 3.22 -12.92 2.89
CA ALA A 50 4.49 -13.60 2.66
C ALA A 50 4.79 -14.61 3.78
N GLY A 51 4.68 -14.19 5.05
CA GLY A 51 4.85 -15.06 6.21
C GLY A 51 3.87 -16.24 6.21
N GLY A 52 2.59 -16.00 5.95
CA GLY A 52 1.58 -17.06 5.85
C GLY A 52 1.91 -18.06 4.75
N THR A 53 2.23 -17.58 3.54
CA THR A 53 2.59 -18.44 2.40
C THR A 53 3.86 -19.25 2.64
N LEU A 54 4.87 -18.70 3.32
CA LEU A 54 6.08 -19.42 3.71
C LEU A 54 5.79 -20.51 4.73
N LEU A 55 4.99 -20.21 5.76
CA LEU A 55 4.57 -21.20 6.77
C LEU A 55 3.80 -22.36 6.13
N THR A 56 2.92 -22.06 5.17
CA THR A 56 2.21 -23.08 4.41
C THR A 56 3.19 -24.00 3.68
N ILE A 57 4.17 -23.46 2.96
CA ILE A 57 5.17 -24.26 2.21
C ILE A 57 6.05 -25.10 3.15
N LEU A 58 6.37 -24.60 4.34
CA LEU A 58 7.22 -25.29 5.32
C LEU A 58 6.49 -26.37 6.14
N SER A 59 5.17 -26.48 6.05
CA SER A 59 4.43 -27.52 6.77
C SER A 59 4.80 -28.91 6.23
N ASN A 60 5.18 -29.84 7.12
CA ASN A 60 5.80 -31.13 6.76
C ASN A 60 4.93 -32.05 5.88
N GLU A 61 3.62 -31.81 5.80
CA GLU A 61 2.71 -32.57 4.91
C GLU A 61 2.97 -32.31 3.41
N PHE A 62 3.73 -31.27 3.07
CA PHE A 62 4.00 -30.88 1.68
C PHE A 62 5.01 -31.77 0.96
N LEU A 63 5.99 -32.34 1.67
CA LEU A 63 7.10 -33.08 1.07
C LEU A 63 6.74 -34.53 0.70
N GLN A 64 5.65 -35.08 1.25
CA GLN A 64 5.22 -36.46 1.04
C GLN A 64 4.18 -36.66 -0.07
N MET A 65 3.69 -35.59 -0.71
CA MET A 65 2.64 -35.72 -1.74
C MET A 65 3.18 -36.28 -3.08
N ASP A 66 2.83 -37.53 -3.37
CA ASP A 66 3.24 -38.29 -4.56
C ASP A 66 2.50 -37.88 -5.86
N SER A 67 1.46 -37.06 -5.72
CA SER A 67 0.64 -36.57 -6.84
C SER A 67 1.32 -35.40 -7.57
N GLN A 68 1.86 -35.67 -8.77
CA GLN A 68 2.47 -34.68 -9.66
C GLN A 68 1.56 -33.47 -9.95
N LYS A 69 0.22 -33.65 -9.92
CA LYS A 69 -0.74 -32.59 -10.21
C LYS A 69 -0.78 -31.49 -9.14
N VAL A 70 -0.52 -31.85 -7.88
CA VAL A 70 -0.57 -30.91 -6.75
C VAL A 70 0.64 -29.96 -6.76
N LYS A 71 1.79 -30.42 -7.30
CA LYS A 71 3.01 -29.60 -7.45
C LYS A 71 2.81 -28.38 -8.34
N TYR A 72 1.95 -28.48 -9.37
CA TYR A 72 1.67 -27.35 -10.27
C TYR A 72 0.83 -26.25 -9.62
N ILE A 73 -0.06 -26.59 -8.68
CA ILE A 73 -0.84 -25.59 -7.92
C ILE A 73 0.12 -24.68 -7.16
N TYR A 74 1.18 -25.23 -6.58
CA TYR A 74 2.18 -24.46 -5.83
C TYR A 74 3.09 -23.58 -6.69
N LEU A 75 3.18 -23.81 -8.01
CA LEU A 75 3.90 -22.89 -8.88
C LEU A 75 3.23 -21.51 -8.94
N LEU A 76 1.95 -21.37 -8.56
CA LEU A 76 1.26 -20.06 -8.46
C LEU A 76 1.87 -19.16 -7.36
N PHE A 77 2.62 -19.71 -6.39
CA PHE A 77 3.32 -18.89 -5.41
C PHE A 77 4.35 -17.95 -6.05
N ILE A 78 5.07 -18.43 -7.06
CA ILE A 78 6.14 -17.68 -7.73
C ILE A 78 5.60 -16.37 -8.34
N PRO A 79 4.61 -16.37 -9.25
CA PRO A 79 4.08 -15.13 -9.79
C PRO A 79 3.44 -14.26 -8.69
N GLY A 80 2.76 -14.85 -7.70
CA GLY A 80 2.19 -14.11 -6.58
C GLY A 80 3.24 -13.31 -5.80
N TRP A 81 4.39 -13.91 -5.50
CA TRP A 81 5.51 -13.25 -4.84
C TRP A 81 6.21 -12.22 -5.72
N LEU A 82 6.35 -12.45 -7.04
CA LEU A 82 6.92 -11.45 -7.94
C LEU A 82 6.10 -10.15 -7.94
N PHE A 83 4.78 -10.25 -8.07
CA PHE A 83 3.91 -9.07 -7.96
C PHE A 83 3.97 -8.42 -6.58
N MET A 84 4.05 -9.22 -5.51
CA MET A 84 4.21 -8.68 -4.15
C MET A 84 5.55 -7.93 -4.00
N ALA A 85 6.64 -8.45 -4.56
CA ALA A 85 7.95 -7.80 -4.54
C ALA A 85 7.92 -6.46 -5.29
N PHE A 86 7.25 -6.39 -6.45
CA PHE A 86 7.04 -5.13 -7.14
C PHE A 86 6.20 -4.14 -6.33
N SER A 87 5.17 -4.60 -5.62
CA SER A 87 4.40 -3.78 -4.68
C SER A 87 5.31 -3.18 -3.59
N LEU A 88 6.12 -4.01 -2.92
CA LEU A 88 7.06 -3.57 -1.88
C LEU A 88 8.11 -2.59 -2.41
N TYR A 89 8.60 -2.80 -3.63
CA TYR A 89 9.54 -1.88 -4.29
C TYR A 89 8.93 -0.47 -4.45
N ASN A 90 7.68 -0.39 -4.91
CA ASN A 90 6.96 0.88 -5.02
C ASN A 90 6.76 1.53 -3.64
N GLY A 91 6.44 0.74 -2.61
CA GLY A 91 6.33 1.20 -1.22
C GLY A 91 7.61 1.84 -0.71
N ARG A 92 8.77 1.20 -0.93
CA ARG A 92 10.09 1.77 -0.55
C ARG A 92 10.35 3.12 -1.22
N MET A 93 9.96 3.27 -2.49
CA MET A 93 10.13 4.53 -3.21
C MET A 93 9.21 5.64 -2.68
N ILE A 94 8.00 5.32 -2.22
CA ILE A 94 7.08 6.27 -1.56
C ILE A 94 7.69 6.77 -0.25
N VAL A 95 8.26 5.88 0.58
CA VAL A 95 8.90 6.27 1.84
C VAL A 95 10.04 7.26 1.59
N GLY A 96 10.95 6.97 0.65
CA GLY A 96 12.06 7.87 0.32
C GLY A 96 11.59 9.25 -0.15
N ARG A 97 10.56 9.29 -0.99
CA ARG A 97 9.97 10.55 -1.49
C ARG A 97 9.20 11.31 -0.41
N SER A 98 8.51 10.63 0.49
CA SER A 98 7.86 11.25 1.63
C SER A 98 8.88 11.89 2.58
N ILE A 99 10.03 11.25 2.82
CA ILE A 99 11.11 11.87 3.61
C ILE A 99 11.67 13.10 2.88
N ALA A 100 11.87 13.03 1.57
CA ALA A 100 12.30 14.18 0.78
C ALA A 100 11.30 15.36 0.84
N SER A 101 10.00 15.08 1.01
CA SER A 101 8.97 16.11 1.19
C SER A 101 9.10 16.88 2.51
N ASP A 102 9.63 16.24 3.57
CA ASP A 102 9.88 16.92 4.84
C ASP A 102 10.98 17.99 4.70
N LEU A 103 11.95 17.80 3.79
CA LEU A 103 13.03 18.76 3.52
C LEU A 103 12.60 19.94 2.64
N HIS A 104 11.57 19.77 1.81
CA HIS A 104 11.14 20.77 0.82
C HIS A 104 9.77 21.36 1.15
N ARG A 105 9.43 21.46 2.44
CA ARG A 105 8.08 21.81 2.92
C ARG A 105 7.57 23.17 2.43
N GLU A 106 8.48 24.11 2.15
CA GLU A 106 8.14 25.46 1.71
C GLU A 106 8.13 25.61 0.18
N ASP A 107 8.68 24.65 -0.57
CA ASP A 107 8.74 24.68 -2.03
C ASP A 107 7.55 23.93 -2.64
N ARG A 108 6.54 24.70 -3.04
CA ARG A 108 5.33 24.17 -3.68
C ARG A 108 5.59 23.38 -4.95
N GLN A 109 6.54 23.81 -5.78
CA GLN A 109 6.79 23.17 -7.08
C GLN A 109 7.41 21.80 -6.85
N THR A 110 8.41 21.73 -5.97
CA THR A 110 9.05 20.47 -5.59
C THR A 110 8.06 19.54 -4.88
N LEU A 111 7.25 20.04 -3.94
CA LEU A 111 6.21 19.25 -3.28
C LEU A 111 5.20 18.66 -4.25
N ARG A 112 4.78 19.43 -5.27
CA ARG A 112 3.85 18.93 -6.29
C ARG A 112 4.47 17.78 -7.10
N LEU A 113 5.73 17.91 -7.51
CA LEU A 113 6.45 16.85 -8.22
C LEU A 113 6.60 15.60 -7.36
N ILE A 114 6.94 15.77 -6.08
CA ILE A 114 7.02 14.66 -5.12
C ILE A 114 5.65 13.99 -4.96
N PHE A 115 4.58 14.77 -4.81
CA PHE A 115 3.22 14.26 -4.71
C PHE A 115 2.82 13.44 -5.94
N GLU A 116 3.02 13.96 -7.15
CA GLU A 116 2.70 13.27 -8.40
C GLU A 116 3.47 11.95 -8.51
N GLN A 117 4.76 11.96 -8.14
CA GLN A 117 5.60 10.76 -8.10
C GLN A 117 5.17 9.74 -7.03
N CYS A 118 4.79 10.19 -5.83
CA CYS A 118 4.24 9.35 -4.77
C CYS A 118 2.93 8.71 -5.21
N ASN A 119 2.02 9.49 -5.81
CA ASN A 119 0.73 9.01 -6.27
C ASN A 119 0.88 7.97 -7.38
N ARG A 120 1.79 8.18 -8.34
CA ARG A 120 2.09 7.21 -9.40
C ARG A 120 2.61 5.89 -8.82
N ASN A 121 3.57 5.96 -7.90
CA ASN A 121 4.08 4.75 -7.24
C ASN A 121 3.00 4.06 -6.40
N TYR A 122 2.16 4.81 -5.70
CA TYR A 122 1.11 4.26 -4.85
C TYR A 122 0.06 3.52 -5.69
N SER A 123 -0.35 4.11 -6.82
CA SER A 123 -1.18 3.41 -7.80
C SER A 123 -0.51 2.15 -8.32
N GLY A 124 0.79 2.20 -8.59
CA GLY A 124 1.58 1.03 -8.95
C GLY A 124 1.58 -0.03 -7.85
N GLN A 125 1.87 0.34 -6.62
CA GLN A 125 1.86 -0.55 -5.45
C GLN A 125 0.51 -1.25 -5.31
N LEU A 126 -0.59 -0.50 -5.39
CA LEU A 126 -1.95 -1.02 -5.29
C LEU A 126 -2.27 -2.02 -6.40
N LEU A 127 -1.90 -1.70 -7.65
CA LEU A 127 -2.10 -2.60 -8.78
C LEU A 127 -1.38 -3.94 -8.59
N HIS A 128 -0.08 -3.90 -8.28
CA HIS A 128 0.71 -5.13 -8.11
C HIS A 128 0.24 -5.92 -6.87
N PHE A 129 -0.13 -5.23 -5.78
CA PHE A 129 -0.72 -5.86 -4.60
C PHE A 129 -2.03 -6.59 -4.94
N ASN A 130 -2.95 -5.93 -5.66
CA ASN A 130 -4.22 -6.53 -6.05
C ASN A 130 -4.04 -7.73 -6.99
N ILE A 131 -3.11 -7.67 -7.94
CA ILE A 131 -2.78 -8.82 -8.81
C ILE A 131 -2.25 -9.99 -7.96
N SER A 132 -1.36 -9.71 -7.00
CA SER A 132 -0.84 -10.71 -6.06
C SER A 132 -1.97 -11.36 -5.24
N LEU A 133 -2.91 -10.57 -4.73
CA LEU A 133 -4.09 -11.07 -4.01
C LEU A 133 -4.97 -11.98 -4.88
N VAL A 134 -5.20 -11.63 -6.14
CA VAL A 134 -5.97 -12.47 -7.07
C VAL A 134 -5.27 -13.80 -7.30
N ILE A 135 -3.95 -13.79 -7.49
CA ILE A 135 -3.16 -15.03 -7.67
C ILE A 135 -3.25 -15.92 -6.44
N PHE A 136 -3.05 -15.37 -5.23
CA PHE A 136 -3.18 -16.15 -3.99
C PHE A 136 -4.61 -16.60 -3.71
N GLY A 137 -5.60 -15.80 -4.09
CA GLY A 137 -7.02 -16.19 -4.01
C GLY A 137 -7.33 -17.38 -4.91
N ILE A 138 -6.88 -17.36 -6.16
CA ILE A 138 -7.03 -18.50 -7.10
C ILE A 138 -6.32 -19.73 -6.53
N TRP A 139 -5.08 -19.56 -6.05
CA TRP A 139 -4.32 -20.64 -5.43
C TRP A 139 -5.08 -21.25 -4.23
N LEU A 140 -5.63 -20.43 -3.34
CA LEU A 140 -6.37 -20.88 -2.16
C LEU A 140 -7.63 -21.66 -2.54
N VAL A 141 -8.38 -21.20 -3.55
CA VAL A 141 -9.57 -21.92 -4.04
C VAL A 141 -9.19 -23.28 -4.63
N LEU A 142 -8.14 -23.34 -5.46
CA LEU A 142 -7.66 -24.60 -6.02
C LEU A 142 -7.21 -25.58 -4.92
N TYR A 143 -6.49 -25.08 -3.92
CA TYR A 143 -6.07 -25.86 -2.76
C TYR A 143 -7.27 -26.41 -1.98
N LEU A 144 -8.27 -25.58 -1.68
CA LEU A 144 -9.48 -26.00 -0.94
C LEU A 144 -10.32 -27.02 -1.72
N VAL A 145 -10.48 -26.82 -3.03
CA VAL A 145 -11.19 -27.79 -3.89
C VAL A 145 -10.46 -29.12 -3.89
N TRP A 146 -9.13 -29.10 -4.02
CA TRP A 146 -8.34 -30.32 -3.95
C TRP A 146 -8.46 -31.01 -2.58
N TRP A 147 -8.36 -30.26 -1.48
CA TRP A 147 -8.47 -30.78 -0.12
C TRP A 147 -9.82 -31.47 0.13
N ILE A 148 -10.93 -30.79 -0.16
CA ILE A 148 -12.30 -31.31 0.07
C ILE A 148 -12.59 -32.54 -0.80
N LEU A 149 -12.05 -32.59 -2.03
CA LEU A 149 -12.22 -33.74 -2.91
C LEU A 149 -11.29 -34.90 -2.55
N GLY A 150 -10.10 -34.61 -2.02
CA GLY A 150 -9.13 -35.60 -1.57
C GLY A 150 -9.62 -36.39 -0.36
N GLU A 151 -10.16 -35.71 0.67
CA GLU A 151 -10.68 -36.37 1.88
C GLU A 151 -11.79 -37.40 1.57
N LYS A 152 -12.60 -37.16 0.53
CA LYS A 152 -13.68 -38.09 0.14
C LYS A 152 -13.18 -39.42 -0.41
N ILE A 153 -11.94 -39.48 -0.91
CA ILE A 153 -11.37 -40.69 -1.52
C ILE A 153 -10.78 -41.61 -0.45
N GLU A 154 -10.27 -41.07 0.66
CA GLU A 154 -9.67 -41.85 1.74
C GLU A 154 -10.70 -42.54 2.66
N CYS A 155 -11.93 -42.02 2.78
CA CYS A 155 -13.00 -42.70 3.54
C CYS A 155 -13.63 -43.91 2.83
N LEU A 156 -13.17 -44.25 1.62
CA LEU A 156 -13.71 -45.33 0.78
C LEU A 156 -12.75 -46.53 0.64
N PHE A 157 -11.60 -46.49 1.30
CA PHE A 157 -10.62 -47.57 1.42
C PHE A 157 -10.34 -47.87 2.90
#